data_AF-A0A7R9UMR5-F1
#
_entry.id   AF-A0A7R9UMR5-F1
#
_cell.length_a   1.000
_cell.length_b   1.000
_cell.length_c   1.000
_cell.angle_alpha   90.00
_cell.angle_beta   90.00
_cell.angle_gamma   90.00
#
_symmetry.space_group_name_H-M   'P 1'
#
loop_
_entity.id
_entity.type
_entity.pdbx_description
1 polymer ?
#
loop_
_entity_poly.entity_id
_entity_poly.type
_entity_poly.pdbx_seq_one_letter_code
_entity_poly.pdbx_strand_id
1 'polypeptide(L)'
;PPTLLAVGCAGLSVHLFDTMAVGAPTPIAAFSARGALGARLEPPLALLPAAADASELVLVTRSALCCLELANLADVSGAHEAAASGGGTKDGGEGKGGKSKGKAKGKGKGGKARTEDDAGEYARWAGDSPPKTLVPPPRVLDRYRPLLFAALAAPSELIVVERPWAAVMRSLPPAVQRRRFGG
;
A
#
# COMPACT_ATOMS: atom_id res chain seq x y z
N PRO A 1 8.36 -20.74 20.49
CA PRO A 1 7.63 -19.50 20.10
C PRO A 1 7.21 -19.66 18.63
N PRO A 2 6.00 -19.23 18.23
CA PRO A 2 5.62 -19.27 16.82
C PRO A 2 6.61 -18.45 15.99
N THR A 3 7.12 -19.04 14.92
CA THR A 3 8.00 -18.34 13.97
C THR A 3 7.13 -17.75 12.88
N LEU A 4 7.02 -16.44 12.85
CA LEU A 4 6.23 -15.72 11.84
C LEU A 4 7.10 -15.33 10.66
N LEU A 5 6.58 -15.55 9.45
CA LEU A 5 7.14 -15.04 8.21
C LEU A 5 6.33 -13.82 7.76
N ALA A 6 6.97 -12.68 7.59
CA ALA A 6 6.35 -11.48 7.05
C ALA A 6 6.77 -11.27 5.59
N VAL A 7 5.80 -11.06 4.71
CA VAL A 7 6.02 -10.86 3.27
C VAL A 7 5.44 -9.51 2.85
N GLY A 8 6.31 -8.63 2.36
CA GLY A 8 5.91 -7.36 1.75
C GLY A 8 5.63 -7.52 0.25
N CYS A 9 4.46 -7.07 -0.20
CA CYS A 9 4.03 -7.16 -1.59
C CYS A 9 4.14 -5.82 -2.33
N ALA A 10 4.27 -5.86 -3.66
CA ALA A 10 4.30 -4.67 -4.51
C ALA A 10 3.09 -3.73 -4.34
N GLY A 11 1.95 -4.28 -3.90
CA GLY A 11 0.72 -3.53 -3.61
C GLY A 11 0.74 -2.69 -2.33
N LEU A 12 1.89 -2.59 -1.63
CA LEU A 12 2.02 -2.00 -0.29
C LEU A 12 1.22 -2.75 0.77
N SER A 13 1.05 -4.06 0.59
CA SER A 13 0.50 -4.94 1.62
C SER A 13 1.60 -5.74 2.30
N VAL A 14 1.39 -6.07 3.56
CA VAL A 14 2.23 -6.98 4.35
C VAL A 14 1.35 -8.14 4.80
N HIS A 15 1.80 -9.35 4.51
CA HIS A 15 1.13 -10.60 4.89
C HIS A 15 1.98 -11.33 5.91
N LEU A 16 1.36 -11.81 6.99
CA LEU A 16 2.02 -12.62 8.00
C LEU A 16 1.58 -14.08 7.83
N PHE A 17 2.52 -15.00 7.92
CA PHE A 17 2.31 -16.43 7.83
C PHE A 17 2.88 -17.12 9.07
N ASP A 18 2.15 -18.09 9.61
CA ASP A 18 2.71 -19.01 10.60
C ASP A 18 3.51 -20.09 9.87
N THR A 19 4.82 -20.12 10.10
CA THR A 19 5.71 -21.11 9.46
C THR A 19 5.59 -22.51 10.04
N MET A 20 4.95 -22.65 11.21
CA MET A 20 4.74 -23.93 11.88
C MET A 20 3.40 -24.57 11.51
N ALA A 21 2.53 -23.85 10.80
CA ALA A 21 1.25 -24.38 10.34
C ALA A 21 1.47 -25.50 9.32
N VAL A 22 0.89 -26.68 9.58
CA VAL A 22 0.97 -27.83 8.68
C VAL A 22 -0.03 -27.62 7.55
N GLY A 23 0.45 -27.36 6.33
CA GLY A 23 -0.40 -27.20 5.15
C GLY A 23 0.12 -26.16 4.16
N ALA A 24 -0.74 -25.73 3.25
CA ALA A 24 -0.43 -24.60 2.39
C ALA A 24 -0.28 -23.33 3.23
N PRO A 25 0.73 -22.47 2.98
CA PRO A 25 0.94 -21.26 3.76
C PRO A 25 -0.24 -20.29 3.57
N THR A 26 -1.14 -20.25 4.55
CA THR A 26 -2.24 -19.29 4.60
C THR A 26 -1.83 -18.08 5.43
N PRO A 27 -2.06 -16.85 4.94
CA PRO A 27 -1.74 -15.67 5.72
C PRO A 27 -2.65 -15.61 6.94
N ILE A 28 -2.07 -15.54 8.12
CA ILE A 28 -2.81 -15.36 9.38
C ILE A 28 -3.28 -13.92 9.55
N ALA A 29 -2.57 -12.96 8.96
CA ALA A 29 -2.95 -11.55 8.97
C ALA A 29 -2.48 -10.86 7.69
N ALA A 30 -3.19 -9.81 7.30
CA ALA A 30 -2.81 -8.96 6.18
C ALA A 30 -3.06 -7.49 6.52
N PHE A 31 -2.16 -6.63 6.07
CA PHE A 31 -2.25 -5.19 6.27
C PHE A 31 -1.94 -4.44 4.99
N SER A 32 -2.62 -3.32 4.78
CA SER A 32 -2.40 -2.45 3.62
C SER A 32 -1.91 -1.08 4.07
N ALA A 33 -0.67 -0.75 3.72
CA ALA A 33 -0.08 0.56 3.99
C ALA A 33 -0.59 1.65 3.02
N ARG A 34 -1.40 1.30 2.00
CA ARG A 34 -1.92 2.26 1.01
C ARG A 34 -2.66 3.43 1.64
N GLY A 35 -3.52 3.17 2.63
CA GLY A 35 -4.27 4.23 3.31
C GLY A 35 -3.37 5.23 4.02
N ALA A 36 -2.29 4.74 4.64
CA ALA A 36 -1.36 5.57 5.40
C ALA A 36 -0.32 6.28 4.51
N LEU A 37 0.14 5.63 3.45
CA LEU A 37 1.10 6.20 2.49
C LEU A 37 0.41 7.14 1.47
N GLY A 38 -0.92 7.11 1.39
CA GLY A 38 -1.73 7.96 0.52
C GLY A 38 -1.49 7.66 -0.95
N ALA A 39 -1.38 8.70 -1.78
CA ALA A 39 -1.17 8.56 -3.23
C ALA A 39 0.23 8.03 -3.62
N ARG A 40 1.11 7.78 -2.65
CA ARG A 40 2.51 7.35 -2.87
C ARG A 40 2.58 5.85 -3.01
N LEU A 41 2.10 5.35 -4.15
CA LEU A 41 2.07 3.93 -4.49
C LEU A 41 3.42 3.45 -5.04
N GLU A 42 4.48 3.63 -4.27
CA GLU A 42 5.80 3.09 -4.62
C GLU A 42 5.92 1.65 -4.10
N PRO A 43 6.57 0.74 -4.84
CA PRO A 43 6.81 -0.61 -4.34
C PRO A 43 7.74 -0.55 -3.10
N PRO A 44 7.52 -1.44 -2.12
CA PRO A 44 8.41 -1.53 -0.98
C PRO A 44 9.81 -1.98 -1.43
N LEU A 45 10.82 -1.36 -0.82
CA LEU A 45 12.23 -1.69 -1.01
C LEU A 45 12.68 -2.79 -0.06
N ALA A 46 12.19 -2.76 1.18
CA ALA A 46 12.57 -3.69 2.23
C ALA A 46 11.48 -3.78 3.31
N LEU A 47 11.54 -4.85 4.09
CA LEU A 47 10.76 -5.06 5.30
C LEU A 47 11.74 -5.43 6.43
N LEU A 48 11.76 -4.66 7.51
CA LEU A 48 12.76 -4.79 8.59
C LEU A 48 12.08 -5.02 9.95
N PRO A 49 12.60 -5.88 10.83
CA PRO A 49 12.10 -6.03 12.21
C PRO A 49 12.65 -4.93 13.13
N ALA A 50 11.83 -3.96 13.55
CA ALA A 50 12.26 -2.70 14.16
C ALA A 50 12.65 -2.76 15.66
N ALA A 51 12.58 -3.93 16.29
CA ALA A 51 12.76 -4.08 17.72
C ALA A 51 13.42 -5.42 18.07
N ALA A 52 14.10 -5.48 19.23
CA ALA A 52 14.73 -6.70 19.72
C ALA A 52 13.73 -7.83 19.97
N ASP A 53 12.50 -7.48 20.33
CA ASP A 53 11.39 -8.41 20.55
C ASP A 53 10.58 -8.69 19.27
N ALA A 54 10.99 -8.11 18.14
CA ALA A 54 10.30 -8.16 16.86
C ALA A 54 8.83 -7.70 16.93
N SER A 55 8.45 -6.88 17.92
CA SER A 55 7.07 -6.38 18.07
C SER A 55 6.65 -5.40 16.97
N GLU A 56 7.62 -4.85 16.23
CA GLU A 56 7.39 -3.85 15.19
C GLU A 56 8.07 -4.26 13.87
N LEU A 57 7.40 -4.01 12.75
CA LEU A 57 7.93 -4.12 11.40
C LEU A 57 8.01 -2.73 10.74
N VAL A 58 9.10 -2.45 10.04
CA VAL A 58 9.26 -1.25 9.21
C VAL A 58 9.16 -1.64 7.74
N LEU A 59 8.10 -1.19 7.09
CA LEU A 59 7.98 -1.21 5.64
C LEU A 59 8.72 -0.01 5.06
N VAL A 60 9.79 -0.29 4.31
CA VAL A 60 10.65 0.72 3.70
C VAL A 60 10.21 0.95 2.26
N THR A 61 9.92 2.19 1.88
CA THR A 61 9.66 2.61 0.50
C THR A 61 10.68 3.65 0.07
N ARG A 62 10.67 4.12 -1.19
CA ARG A 62 11.62 5.16 -1.64
C ARG A 62 11.33 6.53 -1.02
N SER A 63 10.12 6.73 -0.50
CA SER A 63 9.65 8.02 -0.03
C SER A 63 9.19 8.02 1.43
N ALA A 64 9.08 6.87 2.10
CA ALA A 64 8.63 6.83 3.48
C ALA A 64 9.06 5.54 4.18
N LEU A 65 9.11 5.60 5.51
CA LEU A 65 9.15 4.45 6.39
C LEU A 65 7.77 4.32 7.04
N CYS A 66 7.17 3.13 6.99
CA CYS A 66 5.89 2.84 7.62
C CYS A 66 6.09 1.81 8.72
N CYS A 67 5.83 2.22 9.95
CA CYS A 67 5.98 1.47 11.17
C CYS A 67 4.68 0.73 11.50
N LEU A 68 4.76 -0.59 11.57
CA LEU A 68 3.65 -1.51 11.80
C LEU A 68 3.89 -2.27 13.10
N GLU A 69 3.01 -2.11 14.06
CA GLU A 69 3.06 -2.87 15.31
C GLU A 69 2.36 -4.23 15.11
N LEU A 70 3.05 -5.33 15.40
CA LEU A 70 2.55 -6.68 15.17
C LEU A 70 1.33 -7.03 16.04
N ALA A 71 1.25 -6.48 17.25
CA ALA A 71 0.09 -6.67 18.12
C ALA A 71 -1.21 -6.22 17.44
N ASN A 72 -1.14 -5.09 16.73
CA ASN A 72 -2.24 -4.52 15.97
C ASN A 72 -2.62 -5.35 14.72
N LEU A 73 -1.74 -6.24 14.25
CA LEU A 73 -1.97 -7.11 13.09
C LEU A 73 -2.65 -8.42 13.49
N ALA A 74 -2.31 -8.97 14.66
CA ALA A 74 -2.87 -10.23 15.14
C ALA A 74 -4.37 -10.14 15.42
N ASP A 75 -4.84 -9.01 15.93
CA ASP A 75 -6.25 -8.78 16.26
C ASP A 75 -7.18 -8.77 15.02
N VAL A 76 -6.62 -8.54 13.83
CA VAL A 76 -7.39 -8.51 12.57
C VAL A 76 -7.69 -9.93 12.04
N SER A 77 -6.89 -10.92 12.44
CA SER A 77 -7.03 -12.31 11.97
C SER A 77 -8.41 -12.91 12.32
N GLY A 78 -8.92 -12.61 13.51
CA GLY A 78 -10.24 -13.08 13.97
C GLY A 78 -11.42 -12.49 13.19
N ALA A 79 -11.22 -11.39 12.45
CA ALA A 79 -12.28 -10.78 11.65
C ALA A 79 -12.42 -11.43 10.26
N HIS A 80 -11.36 -12.03 9.71
CA HIS A 80 -11.40 -12.63 8.37
C HIS A 80 -12.04 -14.02 8.34
N GLU A 81 -12.00 -14.80 9.43
CA GLU A 81 -12.76 -16.07 9.54
C GLU A 81 -14.27 -15.83 9.50
N ALA A 82 -14.75 -14.70 10.02
CA ALA A 82 -16.17 -14.35 9.98
C ALA A 82 -16.64 -13.98 8.55
N ALA A 83 -15.75 -13.46 7.69
CA ALA A 83 -16.11 -13.07 6.33
C ALA A 83 -16.09 -14.26 5.34
N ALA A 84 -15.28 -15.30 5.59
CA ALA A 84 -15.21 -16.48 4.73
C ALA A 84 -16.37 -17.49 4.94
N SER A 85 -17.12 -17.38 6.04
CA SER A 85 -18.27 -18.24 6.35
C SER A 85 -19.64 -17.64 5.95
N GLY A 86 -19.68 -16.42 5.42
CA GLY A 86 -20.90 -15.69 5.05
C GLY A 86 -21.42 -15.95 3.63
N GLY A 87 -21.43 -17.19 3.16
CA GLY A 87 -22.06 -17.59 1.88
C GLY A 87 -23.58 -17.73 2.01
N GLY A 88 -24.26 -16.64 2.38
CA GLY A 88 -25.72 -16.58 2.50
C GLY A 88 -26.38 -15.96 1.27
N THR A 89 -27.13 -16.78 0.54
CA THR A 89 -27.98 -16.47 -0.62
C THR A 89 -28.79 -15.18 -0.42
N LYS A 90 -28.57 -14.15 -1.26
CA LYS A 90 -29.46 -12.99 -1.38
C LYS A 90 -30.52 -13.26 -2.44
N ASP A 91 -31.70 -13.63 -1.98
CA ASP A 91 -32.94 -13.50 -2.74
C ASP A 91 -33.62 -12.16 -2.41
N GLY A 92 -34.09 -11.47 -3.46
CA GLY A 92 -35.21 -10.53 -3.40
C GLY A 92 -35.00 -9.12 -2.85
N GLY A 93 -35.14 -8.10 -3.70
CA GLY A 93 -35.23 -6.71 -3.25
C GLY A 93 -35.40 -5.68 -4.36
N GLU A 94 -36.54 -5.76 -5.07
CA GLU A 94 -36.96 -4.83 -6.11
C GLU A 94 -37.31 -3.45 -5.50
N GLY A 95 -36.54 -2.40 -5.86
CA GLY A 95 -36.72 -1.03 -5.34
C GLY A 95 -36.83 0.01 -6.46
N LYS A 96 -38.06 0.48 -6.70
CA LYS A 96 -38.43 1.50 -7.71
C LYS A 96 -37.95 2.91 -7.34
N GLY A 97 -37.44 3.63 -8.34
CA GLY A 97 -37.95 4.93 -8.76
C GLY A 97 -37.45 6.19 -8.03
N GLY A 98 -36.56 6.95 -8.69
CA GLY A 98 -36.28 8.35 -8.37
C GLY A 98 -35.84 9.12 -9.60
N LYS A 99 -36.78 9.81 -10.26
CA LYS A 99 -36.51 10.72 -11.39
C LYS A 99 -36.03 12.07 -10.87
N SER A 100 -34.84 12.52 -11.28
CA SER A 100 -34.46 13.93 -11.25
C SER A 100 -33.88 14.34 -12.60
N LYS A 101 -34.61 15.22 -13.29
CA LYS A 101 -34.24 15.86 -14.56
C LYS A 101 -33.35 17.07 -14.25
N GLY A 102 -32.10 17.05 -14.70
CA GLY A 102 -31.22 18.22 -14.76
C GLY A 102 -30.55 18.30 -16.13
N LYS A 103 -31.09 19.16 -17.01
CA LYS A 103 -30.53 19.46 -18.33
C LYS A 103 -29.34 20.41 -18.18
N ALA A 104 -28.15 20.00 -18.62
CA ALA A 104 -27.09 20.93 -19.02
C ALA A 104 -26.53 20.48 -20.37
N LYS A 105 -26.74 21.32 -21.40
CA LYS A 105 -26.22 21.15 -22.76
C LYS A 105 -24.76 21.64 -22.79
N GLY A 106 -23.81 20.71 -22.87
CA GLY A 106 -22.43 20.99 -23.25
C GLY A 106 -22.13 20.29 -24.58
N LYS A 107 -21.97 21.05 -25.66
CA LYS A 107 -21.76 20.57 -27.03
C LYS A 107 -20.25 20.54 -27.32
N GLY A 108 -19.60 19.41 -27.11
CA GLY A 108 -18.19 19.18 -27.46
C GLY A 108 -18.07 17.95 -28.36
N LYS A 109 -17.62 18.16 -29.59
CA LYS A 109 -17.60 17.18 -30.68
C LYS A 109 -16.15 16.70 -30.89
N GLY A 110 -15.94 15.40 -30.96
CA GLY A 110 -14.80 14.81 -31.68
C GLY A 110 -13.87 13.94 -30.85
N GLY A 111 -13.74 12.67 -31.25
CA GLY A 111 -12.69 11.77 -30.76
C GLY A 111 -13.15 10.32 -30.60
N LYS A 112 -13.48 9.66 -31.70
CA LYS A 112 -13.81 8.23 -31.77
C LYS A 112 -12.51 7.43 -31.73
N ALA A 113 -12.19 6.78 -30.61
CA ALA A 113 -11.17 5.74 -30.54
C ALA A 113 -11.75 4.51 -29.82
N ARG A 114 -11.38 3.35 -30.34
CA ARG A 114 -12.00 2.05 -30.15
C ARG A 114 -11.85 1.52 -28.72
N THR A 115 -12.92 0.86 -28.29
CA THR A 115 -13.10 -0.02 -27.15
C THR A 115 -12.10 -1.19 -27.15
N GLU A 116 -11.34 -1.32 -26.08
CA GLU A 116 -10.98 -2.61 -25.48
C GLU A 116 -11.63 -2.62 -24.09
N ASP A 117 -12.85 -3.15 -24.07
CA ASP A 117 -13.64 -3.44 -22.89
C ASP A 117 -13.12 -4.76 -22.29
N ASP A 118 -12.27 -4.70 -21.25
CA ASP A 118 -12.13 -5.81 -20.29
C ASP A 118 -11.50 -5.41 -18.93
N ALA A 119 -11.76 -4.17 -18.47
CA ALA A 119 -11.29 -3.67 -17.16
C ALA A 119 -12.44 -3.42 -16.16
N GLY A 120 -13.62 -3.98 -16.43
CA GLY A 120 -14.87 -3.61 -15.76
C GLY A 120 -15.23 -4.36 -14.48
N GLU A 121 -14.55 -5.47 -14.14
CA GLU A 121 -15.07 -6.39 -13.12
C GLU A 121 -14.37 -6.34 -11.74
N TYR A 122 -13.27 -5.59 -11.59
CA TYR A 122 -12.60 -5.43 -10.28
C TYR A 122 -13.01 -4.16 -9.51
N ALA A 123 -13.78 -3.25 -10.11
CA ALA A 123 -14.12 -1.97 -9.49
C ALA A 123 -15.35 -2.01 -8.56
N ARG A 124 -16.10 -3.12 -8.53
CA ARG A 124 -17.39 -3.20 -7.79
C ARG A 124 -17.28 -3.62 -6.33
N TRP A 125 -16.08 -3.91 -5.82
CA TRP A 125 -15.86 -4.26 -4.41
C TRP A 125 -15.41 -3.08 -3.53
N ALA A 126 -15.27 -1.88 -4.09
CA ALA A 126 -14.87 -0.68 -3.35
C ALA A 126 -16.06 0.09 -2.72
N GLY A 127 -17.25 -0.53 -2.71
CA GLY A 127 -18.50 0.08 -2.25
C GLY A 127 -18.97 -0.47 -0.92
N ASP A 128 -18.19 -0.29 0.13
CA ASP A 128 -18.68 -0.22 1.51
C ASP A 128 -17.64 0.56 2.32
N SER A 129 -18.13 1.50 3.13
CA SER A 129 -17.30 2.30 4.03
C SER A 129 -16.29 1.39 4.73
N PRO A 130 -14.99 1.74 4.76
CA PRO A 130 -14.00 0.89 5.40
C PRO A 130 -14.51 0.56 6.80
N PRO A 131 -14.58 -0.74 7.18
CA PRO A 131 -14.99 -1.10 8.53
C PRO A 131 -14.18 -0.22 9.48
N LYS A 132 -14.83 0.36 10.50
CA LYS A 132 -14.14 1.13 11.54
C LYS A 132 -13.09 0.21 12.16
N THR A 133 -11.89 0.23 11.60
CA THR A 133 -10.79 -0.59 12.03
C THR A 133 -10.39 -0.05 13.38
N LEU A 134 -10.60 -0.85 14.42
CA LEU A 134 -10.13 -0.60 15.79
C LEU A 134 -8.59 -0.54 15.86
N VAL A 135 -7.93 -0.91 14.76
CA VAL A 135 -6.48 -0.87 14.58
C VAL A 135 -6.02 0.59 14.47
N PRO A 136 -5.12 1.06 15.34
CA PRO A 136 -4.55 2.38 15.21
C PRO A 136 -3.84 2.52 13.84
N PRO A 137 -3.88 3.70 13.21
CA PRO A 137 -3.20 3.92 11.95
C PRO A 137 -1.68 3.72 12.14
N PRO A 138 -0.98 3.16 11.14
CA PRO A 138 0.46 2.97 11.25
C PRO A 138 1.17 4.32 11.32
N ARG A 139 2.34 4.35 11.97
CA ARG A 139 3.15 5.57 12.01
C ARG A 139 3.92 5.68 10.70
N VAL A 140 3.87 6.86 10.06
CA VAL A 140 4.59 7.11 8.80
C VAL A 140 5.63 8.18 9.03
N LEU A 141 6.88 7.88 8.70
CA LEU A 141 8.00 8.81 8.75
C LEU A 141 8.41 9.17 7.32
N ASP A 142 8.28 10.45 6.97
CA ASP A 142 8.45 10.90 5.60
C ASP A 142 9.48 12.03 5.41
N ARG A 143 10.18 12.37 6.50
CA ARG A 143 11.23 13.39 6.54
C ARG A 143 12.50 13.02 5.75
N TYR A 144 12.75 11.74 5.53
CA TYR A 144 14.01 11.22 4.96
C TYR A 144 13.99 11.12 3.43
N ARG A 145 13.35 12.09 2.77
CA ARG A 145 13.18 12.07 1.32
C ARG A 145 14.28 12.85 0.61
N PRO A 146 14.86 12.30 -0.49
CA PRO A 146 14.61 10.96 -1.07
C PRO A 146 15.41 9.85 -0.37
N LEU A 147 14.79 8.67 -0.13
CA LEU A 147 15.46 7.55 0.54
C LEU A 147 16.27 6.69 -0.46
N LEU A 148 17.53 6.39 -0.13
CA LEU A 148 18.35 5.42 -0.85
C LEU A 148 18.11 4.01 -0.32
N PHE A 149 18.32 3.82 0.98
CA PHE A 149 18.07 2.59 1.71
C PHE A 149 17.88 2.88 3.21
N ALA A 150 17.28 1.93 3.93
CA ALA A 150 17.28 1.91 5.38
C ALA A 150 17.65 0.49 5.85
N ALA A 151 18.37 0.40 6.96
CA ALA A 151 18.83 -0.85 7.55
C ALA A 151 18.98 -0.68 9.06
N LEU A 152 18.95 -1.78 9.82
CA LEU A 152 19.18 -1.75 11.26
C LEU A 152 20.68 -1.95 11.54
N ALA A 153 21.27 -1.03 12.30
CA ALA A 153 22.62 -1.21 12.86
C ALA A 153 22.58 -2.06 14.14
N ALA A 154 21.52 -1.88 14.92
CA ALA A 154 21.24 -2.56 16.17
C ALA A 154 19.71 -2.72 16.32
N PRO A 155 19.22 -3.50 17.28
CA PRO A 155 17.78 -3.75 17.44
C PRO A 155 16.92 -2.49 17.66
N SER A 156 17.51 -1.38 18.11
CA SER A 156 16.84 -0.10 18.33
C SER A 156 17.44 1.04 17.50
N GLU A 157 18.31 0.73 16.54
CA GLU A 157 19.04 1.74 15.75
C GLU A 157 18.82 1.52 14.27
N LEU A 158 18.11 2.46 13.64
CA LEU A 158 17.85 2.48 12.22
C LEU A 158 18.82 3.43 11.51
N ILE A 159 19.66 2.89 10.64
CA ILE A 159 20.43 3.66 9.66
C ILE A 159 19.50 4.00 8.50
N VAL A 160 19.44 5.28 8.19
CA VAL A 160 18.69 5.82 7.06
C VAL A 160 19.68 6.54 6.16
N VAL A 161 19.80 6.11 4.91
CA VAL A 161 20.66 6.76 3.93
C VAL A 161 19.80 7.43 2.89
N GLU A 162 19.96 8.74 2.76
CA GLU A 162 19.26 9.57 1.80
C GLU A 162 20.03 9.65 0.47
N ARG A 163 19.35 10.04 -0.61
CA ARG A 163 19.99 10.42 -1.87
C ARG A 163 20.13 11.94 -1.91
N PRO A 164 21.25 12.54 -1.48
CA PRO A 164 21.45 13.98 -1.62
C PRO A 164 21.62 14.40 -3.08
N TRP A 165 21.42 13.49 -4.05
CA TRP A 165 21.69 13.72 -5.48
C TRP A 165 21.02 14.97 -6.01
N ALA A 166 19.82 15.33 -5.57
CA ALA A 166 19.19 16.58 -5.98
C ALA A 166 19.97 17.82 -5.51
N ALA A 167 20.51 17.80 -4.28
CA ALA A 167 21.36 18.87 -3.76
C ALA A 167 22.75 18.86 -4.42
N VAL A 168 23.35 17.67 -4.60
CA VAL A 168 24.64 17.49 -5.26
C VAL A 168 24.56 17.99 -6.70
N MET A 169 23.55 17.58 -7.47
CA MET A 169 23.36 18.01 -8.86
C MET A 169 23.15 19.52 -9.00
N ARG A 170 22.62 20.20 -7.97
CA ARG A 170 22.51 21.67 -7.94
C ARG A 170 23.85 22.36 -7.65
N SER A 171 24.75 21.70 -6.93
CA SER A 171 26.10 22.22 -6.64
C SER A 171 27.09 21.99 -7.78
N LEU A 172 26.80 21.05 -8.69
CA LEU A 172 27.65 20.83 -9.85
C LEU A 172 27.59 22.06 -10.77
N PRO A 173 28.71 22.49 -11.36
CA PRO A 173 28.70 23.56 -12.33
C PRO A 173 27.73 23.21 -13.48
N PRO A 174 27.06 24.20 -14.10
CA PRO A 174 26.19 23.97 -15.24
C PRO A 174 26.92 23.11 -16.28
N ALA A 175 26.24 22.10 -16.84
CA ALA A 175 26.83 21.19 -17.80
C ALA A 175 27.50 21.97 -18.94
N VAL A 176 28.84 21.91 -19.01
CA VAL A 176 29.66 22.83 -19.82
C VAL A 176 29.39 22.69 -21.32
N GLN A 177 28.84 21.58 -21.81
CA GLN A 177 28.45 21.45 -23.21
C GLN A 177 27.23 20.53 -23.39
N ARG A 178 26.10 21.10 -23.83
CA ARG A 178 25.16 20.37 -24.68
C ARG A 178 25.57 20.63 -26.12
N ARG A 179 26.52 19.86 -26.67
CA ARG A 179 26.60 19.73 -28.13
C ARG A 179 25.27 19.13 -28.58
N ARG A 180 24.41 19.94 -29.21
CA ARG A 180 23.28 19.42 -29.95
C ARG A 180 23.86 18.60 -31.09
N PHE A 181 23.87 17.29 -30.98
CA PHE A 181 24.09 16.43 -32.14
C PHE A 181 22.84 16.55 -33.01
N GLY A 182 23.00 17.08 -34.24
CA GLY A 182 21.92 17.21 -35.23
C GLY A 182 21.69 18.63 -35.75
N GLY A 183 22.76 19.37 -36.07
CA GLY A 183 22.69 20.56 -36.93
C GLY A 183 22.91 20.17 -38.38
#